data_AF-A0A966BWE9-F1
#
_entry.id   AF-A0A966BWE9-F1
#
_cell.length_a   1.000
_cell.length_b   1.000
_cell.length_c   1.000
_cell.angle_alpha   90.00
_cell.angle_beta   90.00
_cell.angle_gamma   90.00
#
_symmetry.space_group_name_H-M   'P 1'
#
loop_
_entity.id
_entity.type
_entity.pdbx_description
1 polymer ?
#
loop_
_entity_poly.entity_id
_entity_poly.type
_entity_poly.pdbx_seq_one_letter_code
_entity_poly.pdbx_strand_id
1 'polypeptide(L)'
;MNIKLTDIFKKDFKKLVKRDKFLIEKFEALLNQLQINPTAGTSLGNGKYKIRIQNKSNNKGKSAGYRVITYTKLDDVILLVYIYSKSDLENISSSKIDEIIINYPL
;
A
#
# COMPACT_ATOMS: atom_id res chain seq x y z
N MET A 1 -13.92 -0.59 10.27
CA MET A 1 -12.97 0.52 10.02
C MET A 1 -13.18 1.06 8.62
N ASN A 2 -13.06 2.37 8.45
CA ASN A 2 -13.05 3.00 7.13
C ASN A 2 -11.67 2.87 6.49
N ILE A 3 -11.64 2.63 5.19
CA ILE A 3 -10.38 2.64 4.44
C ILE A 3 -10.30 3.94 3.67
N LYS A 4 -9.28 4.75 3.94
CA LYS A 4 -9.00 5.99 3.20
C LYS A 4 -7.70 5.84 2.40
N LEU A 5 -7.59 6.58 1.30
CA LEU A 5 -6.43 6.55 0.41
C LEU A 5 -5.87 7.97 0.29
N THR A 6 -4.56 8.12 0.42
CA THR A 6 -3.89 9.39 0.10
C THR A 6 -3.96 9.67 -1.40
N ASP A 7 -3.83 10.93 -1.80
CA ASP A 7 -3.86 11.26 -3.23
C ASP A 7 -2.63 10.74 -3.98
N ILE A 8 -1.49 10.65 -3.30
CA ILE A 8 -0.29 10.02 -3.86
C ILE A 8 -0.52 8.52 -4.08
N PHE A 9 -1.17 7.82 -3.14
CA PHE A 9 -1.56 6.43 -3.33
C PHE A 9 -2.47 6.28 -4.55
N LYS A 10 -3.54 7.08 -4.65
CA LYS A 10 -4.49 7.02 -5.79
C LYS A 10 -3.76 7.24 -7.12
N LYS A 11 -2.88 8.24 -7.18
CA LYS A 11 -2.11 8.60 -8.38
C LYS A 11 -1.21 7.44 -8.82
N ASP A 12 -0.44 6.87 -7.91
CA ASP A 12 0.51 5.82 -8.26
C ASP A 12 -0.17 4.47 -8.47
N PHE A 13 -1.23 4.16 -7.73
CA PHE A 13 -2.09 3.01 -8.01
C PHE A 13 -2.63 3.05 -9.44
N LYS A 14 -3.18 4.19 -9.89
CA LYS A 14 -3.64 4.36 -11.28
C LYS A 14 -2.54 4.12 -12.32
N LYS A 15 -1.29 4.54 -12.04
CA LYS A 15 -0.15 4.26 -12.94
C LYS A 15 0.19 2.78 -12.98
N LEU A 16 0.17 2.10 -11.84
CA LEU A 16 0.51 0.67 -11.74
C LEU A 16 -0.58 -0.19 -12.40
N VAL A 17 -1.85 0.15 -12.21
CA VAL A 17 -2.99 -0.54 -12.87
C VAL A 17 -2.93 -0.47 -14.39
N LYS A 18 -2.41 0.63 -14.97
CA LYS A 18 -2.19 0.72 -16.42
C LYS A 18 -1.18 -0.29 -16.93
N ARG A 19 -0.24 -0.74 -16.08
CA ARG A 19 0.81 -1.72 -16.43
C ARG A 19 0.39 -3.15 -16.11
N ASP A 20 -0.39 -3.35 -15.04
CA ASP A 20 -0.91 -4.65 -14.62
C ASP A 20 -2.39 -4.51 -14.20
N LYS A 21 -3.30 -4.97 -15.06
CA LYS A 21 -4.74 -4.92 -14.78
C LYS A 21 -5.15 -5.89 -13.67
N PHE A 22 -4.38 -6.96 -13.41
CA PHE A 22 -4.67 -7.90 -12.32
C PHE A 22 -4.44 -7.27 -10.94
N LEU A 23 -3.73 -6.14 -10.87
CA LEU A 23 -3.57 -5.39 -9.63
C LEU A 23 -4.91 -4.91 -9.05
N ILE A 24 -5.94 -4.69 -9.89
CA ILE A 24 -7.29 -4.31 -9.41
C ILE A 24 -7.88 -5.43 -8.55
N GLU A 25 -7.94 -6.66 -9.07
CA GLU A 25 -8.45 -7.84 -8.35
C GLU A 25 -7.70 -8.07 -7.03
N LYS A 26 -6.36 -7.94 -7.07
CA LYS A 26 -5.53 -8.08 -5.86
C LYS A 26 -5.75 -6.96 -4.86
N PHE A 27 -6.03 -5.75 -5.35
CA PHE A 27 -6.34 -4.63 -4.50
C PHE A 27 -7.69 -4.80 -3.80
N GLU A 28 -8.71 -5.29 -4.49
CA GLU A 28 -10.00 -5.63 -3.87
C GLU A 28 -9.86 -6.70 -2.78
N ALA A 29 -9.10 -7.76 -3.05
CA ALA A 29 -8.78 -8.77 -2.05
C ALA A 29 -8.03 -8.18 -0.83
N LEU A 30 -7.12 -7.23 -1.07
CA LEU A 30 -6.42 -6.52 0.00
C LEU A 30 -7.38 -5.69 0.85
N LEU A 31 -8.34 -4.98 0.25
CA LEU A 31 -9.33 -4.19 0.99
C LEU A 31 -10.15 -5.08 1.93
N ASN A 32 -10.61 -6.24 1.44
CA ASN A 32 -11.33 -7.22 2.27
C ASN A 32 -10.46 -7.76 3.41
N GLN A 33 -9.19 -8.07 3.13
CA GLN A 33 -8.25 -8.50 4.16
C GLN A 33 -8.05 -7.42 5.24
N LEU A 34 -7.92 -6.16 4.85
CA LEU A 34 -7.69 -5.04 5.77
C LEU A 34 -8.89 -4.75 6.67
N GLN A 35 -10.11 -5.03 6.21
CA GLN A 35 -11.31 -4.94 7.06
C GLN A 35 -11.29 -5.96 8.21
N ILE A 36 -10.69 -7.13 7.99
CA ILE A 36 -10.60 -8.22 8.99
C ILE A 36 -9.34 -8.07 9.85
N ASN A 37 -8.21 -7.73 9.23
CA ASN A 37 -6.93 -7.54 9.89
C ASN A 37 -6.29 -6.21 9.44
N PRO A 38 -6.57 -5.11 10.17
CA PRO A 38 -6.03 -3.78 9.87
C PRO A 38 -4.50 -3.71 9.88
N THR A 39 -3.87 -4.60 10.64
CA THR A 39 -2.42 -4.67 10.87
C THR A 39 -1.71 -5.67 9.95
N ALA A 40 -2.38 -6.10 8.87
CA ALA A 40 -1.83 -7.04 7.93
C ALA A 40 -0.46 -6.58 7.36
N GLY A 41 0.43 -7.55 7.14
CA GLY A 41 1.77 -7.31 6.59
C GLY A 41 2.86 -7.23 7.65
N THR A 42 3.99 -6.64 7.27
CA THR A 42 5.14 -6.47 8.17
C THR A 42 5.08 -5.10 8.84
N SER A 43 5.11 -5.06 10.18
CA SER A 43 5.23 -3.82 10.93
C SER A 43 6.50 -3.06 10.55
N LEU A 44 6.36 -1.75 10.32
CA LEU A 44 7.47 -0.80 10.17
C LEU A 44 7.62 0.08 11.43
N GLY A 45 6.92 -0.25 12.51
CA GLY A 45 6.84 0.55 13.73
C GLY A 45 5.83 1.70 13.63
N ASN A 46 5.44 2.23 14.79
CA ASN A 46 4.55 3.40 14.90
C ASN A 46 3.23 3.30 14.14
N GLY A 47 2.61 2.11 14.10
CA GLY A 47 1.33 1.88 13.42
C GLY A 47 1.39 1.85 11.89
N LYS A 48 2.61 1.83 11.32
CA LYS A 48 2.86 1.68 9.88
C LYS A 48 3.07 0.21 9.54
N TYR A 49 2.48 -0.26 8.45
CA TYR A 49 2.63 -1.64 7.98
C TYR A 49 2.97 -1.67 6.49
N LYS A 50 3.70 -2.72 6.08
CA LYS A 50 4.12 -2.97 4.70
C LYS A 50 3.55 -4.29 4.22
N ILE A 51 2.70 -4.22 3.20
CA ILE A 51 2.03 -5.36 2.60
C ILE A 51 2.64 -5.63 1.23
N ARG A 52 2.90 -6.91 0.93
CA ARG A 52 3.48 -7.35 -0.34
C ARG A 52 2.37 -7.94 -1.21
N ILE A 53 2.11 -7.31 -2.36
CA ILE A 53 1.20 -7.86 -3.38
C ILE A 53 2.06 -8.49 -4.48
N GLN A 54 1.79 -9.75 -4.81
CA GLN A 54 2.48 -10.43 -5.89
C GLN A 54 2.05 -9.86 -7.25
N ASN A 55 3.02 -9.58 -8.13
CA ASN A 55 2.76 -9.29 -9.53
C ASN A 55 2.64 -10.62 -10.29
N LYS A 56 1.56 -10.81 -11.06
CA LYS A 56 1.30 -12.03 -11.83
C LYS A 56 1.88 -11.97 -13.25
N SER A 57 2.12 -10.77 -13.79
CA SER A 57 2.56 -10.55 -15.18
C SER A 57 4.04 -10.89 -15.42
N ASN A 58 4.84 -10.98 -14.36
CA ASN A 58 6.25 -11.30 -14.47
C ASN A 58 6.47 -12.75 -14.05
N ASN A 59 7.12 -13.55 -14.90
CA ASN A 59 7.75 -14.84 -14.54
C ASN A 59 8.86 -14.70 -13.47
N LYS A 60 8.95 -13.55 -12.80
CA LYS A 60 9.83 -13.25 -11.67
C LYS A 60 8.95 -13.22 -10.42
N GLY A 61 9.26 -14.04 -9.42
CA GLY A 61 8.44 -14.25 -8.23
C GLY A 61 8.22 -13.01 -7.33
N LYS A 62 7.81 -13.23 -6.08
CA LYS A 62 7.38 -12.20 -5.09
C LYS A 62 8.35 -11.01 -4.92
N SER A 63 9.61 -11.13 -5.29
CA SER A 63 10.60 -10.06 -5.29
C SER A 63 10.30 -8.93 -6.29
N ALA A 64 9.53 -9.16 -7.35
CA ALA A 64 9.16 -8.14 -8.36
C ALA A 64 7.74 -7.56 -8.16
N GLY A 65 7.08 -7.85 -7.04
CA GLY A 65 5.72 -7.41 -6.74
C GLY A 65 5.59 -5.96 -6.26
N TYR A 66 4.38 -5.59 -5.89
CA TYR A 66 4.04 -4.27 -5.34
C TYR A 66 4.13 -4.24 -3.82
N ARG A 67 4.43 -3.07 -3.27
CA ARG A 67 4.41 -2.79 -1.83
C ARG A 67 3.37 -1.74 -1.55
N VAL A 68 2.46 -2.04 -0.64
CA VAL A 68 1.49 -1.10 -0.07
C VAL A 68 1.93 -0.75 1.34
N ILE A 69 1.94 0.54 1.65
CA ILE A 69 2.17 1.06 2.99
C ILE A 69 0.83 1.48 3.58
N THR A 70 0.51 1.02 4.77
CA THR A 70 -0.70 1.40 5.52
C THR A 70 -0.34 2.04 6.86
N TYR A 71 -1.28 2.82 7.40
CA TYR A 71 -1.20 3.45 8.72
C TYR A 71 -2.54 3.26 9.46
N THR A 72 -2.48 2.90 10.74
CA THR A 72 -3.66 2.43 11.53
C THR A 72 -3.85 3.16 12.86
N LYS A 73 -3.07 4.21 13.13
CA LYS A 73 -3.20 5.04 14.35
C LYS A 73 -4.20 6.19 14.17
N LEU A 74 -5.07 6.11 13.17
CA LEU A 74 -6.19 7.02 13.00
C LEU A 74 -7.45 6.33 13.50
N ASP A 75 -8.26 7.04 14.28
CA ASP A 75 -9.48 6.50 14.86
C ASP A 75 -10.40 5.93 13.77
N ASP A 76 -10.72 4.65 13.90
CA ASP A 76 -11.51 3.86 12.96
C ASP A 76 -11.08 3.91 11.48
N VAL A 77 -9.85 4.37 11.17
CA VAL A 77 -9.37 4.56 9.79
C VAL A 77 -8.09 3.77 9.52
N ILE A 78 -8.12 2.99 8.45
CA ILE A 78 -6.93 2.44 7.80
C ILE A 78 -6.57 3.37 6.65
N LEU A 79 -5.45 4.08 6.76
CA LEU A 79 -4.94 4.94 5.70
C LEU A 79 -3.98 4.15 4.80
N LEU A 80 -4.31 4.03 3.52
CA LEU A 80 -3.40 3.54 2.48
C LEU A 80 -2.51 4.71 2.06
N VAL A 81 -1.28 4.69 2.57
CA VAL A 81 -0.34 5.82 2.52
C VAL A 81 0.35 5.90 1.16
N TYR A 82 0.91 4.79 0.69
CA TYR A 82 1.70 4.76 -0.55
C TYR A 82 1.72 3.37 -1.19
N ILE A 83 1.89 3.31 -2.51
CA ILE A 83 2.08 2.07 -3.26
C ILE A 83 3.19 2.22 -4.29
N TYR A 84 4.02 1.20 -4.44
CA TYR A 84 5.07 1.17 -5.46
C TYR A 84 5.42 -0.24 -5.93
N SER A 85 5.94 -0.36 -7.15
CA SER A 85 6.55 -1.61 -7.65
C SER A 85 7.99 -1.75 -7.13
N LYS A 86 8.42 -2.95 -6.73
CA LYS A 86 9.85 -3.20 -6.37
C LYS A 86 10.80 -2.85 -7.51
N SER A 87 10.34 -3.09 -8.74
CA SER A 87 11.15 -2.91 -9.94
C SER A 87 11.42 -1.44 -10.22
N ASP A 88 10.55 -0.54 -9.75
CA ASP A 88 10.70 0.90 -9.94
C ASP A 88 11.40 1.57 -8.75
N LEU A 89 11.20 1.05 -7.55
CA LEU A 89 11.75 1.60 -6.31
C LEU A 89 12.16 0.48 -5.36
N GLU A 90 13.44 0.49 -4.98
CA GLU A 90 13.98 -0.55 -4.11
C GLU A 90 13.35 -0.47 -2.71
N ASN A 91 13.44 0.69 -2.07
CA ASN A 91 12.85 0.97 -0.76
C ASN A 91 12.31 2.40 -0.74
N ILE A 92 11.21 2.61 -0.01
CA ILE A 92 10.76 3.94 0.38
C ILE A 92 11.37 4.28 1.75
N SER A 93 11.83 5.51 1.94
CA SER A 93 12.34 5.97 3.23
C SER A 93 11.22 6.13 4.25
N SER A 94 11.54 5.94 5.53
CA SER A 94 10.62 6.22 6.63
C SER A 94 10.16 7.68 6.63
N SER A 95 11.10 8.61 6.40
CA SER A 95 10.83 10.05 6.31
C SER A 95 9.77 10.39 5.27
N LYS A 96 9.79 9.73 4.10
CA LYS A 96 8.79 9.99 3.05
C LYS A 96 7.42 9.47 3.45
N ILE A 97 7.35 8.31 4.11
CA ILE A 97 6.10 7.78 4.65
C ILE A 97 5.52 8.76 5.68
N ASP A 98 6.36 9.24 6.60
CA ASP A 98 5.96 10.17 7.67
C ASP A 98 5.49 11.51 7.10
N GLU A 99 6.19 12.06 6.11
CA GLU A 99 5.78 13.28 5.39
C GLU A 99 4.37 13.13 4.77
N ILE A 100 4.07 11.99 4.15
CA ILE A 100 2.75 11.75 3.54
C ILE A 100 1.66 11.67 4.62
N ILE A 101 1.95 11.02 5.75
CA ILE A 101 0.99 10.89 6.86
C ILE A 101 0.72 12.24 7.52
N ILE A 102 1.77 13.03 7.80
CA ILE A 102 1.66 14.35 8.45
C ILE A 102 0.84 15.32 7.61
N ASN A 103 1.02 15.28 6.28
CA ASN A 103 0.30 16.14 5.36
C ASN A 103 -1.10 15.61 4.96
N TYR A 104 -1.54 14.48 5.53
CA TYR A 104 -2.86 13.94 5.24
C TYR A 104 -3.93 14.70 6.05
N PRO A 105 -4.92 15.34 5.41
CA PRO A 105 -6.03 15.96 6.12
C PRO A 105 -6.90 14.87 6.76
N LEU A 106 -7.18 15.01 8.05
CA LEU A 106 -8.01 14.05 8.82
C LEU A 106 -9.46 14.01 8.32
#